data_AF-A0A7S1SK93-F1
#
_entry.id   AF-A0A7S1SK93-F1
#
_cell.length_a   1.000
_cell.length_b   1.000
_cell.length_c   1.000
_cell.angle_alpha   90.00
_cell.angle_beta   90.00
_cell.angle_gamma   90.00
#
_symmetry.space_group_name_H-M   'P 1'
#
loop_
_entity.id
_entity.type
_entity.pdbx_description
1 polymer ?
#
loop_
_entity_poly.entity_id
_entity_poly.type
_entity_poly.pdbx_seq_one_letter_code
_entity_poly.pdbx_strand_id
1 'polypeptide(L)'
;MESYGAERFAAVMVADTDSPELVWTYAMRTNRLVPQLFAHFGDFPHRLPEHCHAVYDYTPLPPIGYPELKDEIWCHRYYLRNLIDEARFPGWPVVDHLMLVQSLLVEWREELARQPLSMTDVEARKVLMVDGVDG
;
A
#
# COMPACT_ATOMS: atom_id res chain seq x y z
N MET A 1 -11.03 -5.40 6.05
CA MET A 1 -11.79 -4.13 5.89
C MET A 1 -13.30 -4.34 5.81
N GLU A 2 -13.78 -5.50 5.33
CA GLU A 2 -15.21 -5.86 5.23
C GLU A 2 -15.98 -5.92 6.57
N SER A 3 -15.27 -5.88 7.71
CA SER A 3 -15.85 -5.90 9.06
C SER A 3 -15.93 -4.53 9.74
N TYR A 4 -15.48 -3.45 9.09
CA TYR A 4 -15.44 -2.12 9.69
C TYR A 4 -16.64 -1.29 9.22
N GLY A 5 -17.47 -0.84 10.17
CA GLY A 5 -18.63 0.01 9.87
C GLY A 5 -18.26 1.39 9.31
N ALA A 6 -19.27 2.10 8.79
CA ALA A 6 -19.08 3.38 8.12
C ALA A 6 -18.33 4.43 8.95
N GLU A 7 -18.53 4.47 10.27
CA GLU A 7 -17.82 5.39 11.17
C GLU A 7 -16.33 5.12 11.21
N ARG A 8 -15.93 3.85 11.36
CA ARG A 8 -14.52 3.47 11.39
C ARG A 8 -13.85 3.70 10.04
N PHE A 9 -14.57 3.44 8.95
CA PHE A 9 -14.11 3.80 7.62
C PHE A 9 -13.85 5.30 7.52
N ALA A 10 -14.81 6.15 7.90
CA ALA A 10 -14.66 7.61 7.84
C ALA A 10 -13.47 8.11 8.69
N ALA A 11 -13.30 7.55 9.89
CA ALA A 11 -12.18 7.88 10.76
C ALA A 11 -10.82 7.53 10.11
N VAL A 12 -10.69 6.32 9.57
CA VAL A 12 -9.48 5.86 8.87
C VAL A 12 -9.24 6.67 7.60
N MET A 13 -10.29 7.02 6.86
CA MET A 13 -10.18 7.79 5.62
C MET A 13 -9.54 9.16 5.82
N VAL A 14 -9.62 9.76 7.00
CA VAL A 14 -9.02 11.07 7.28
C VAL A 14 -7.70 10.95 8.07
N ALA A 15 -7.50 9.84 8.78
CA ALA A 15 -6.32 9.58 9.61
C ALA A 15 -5.07 9.23 8.80
N ASP A 16 -3.88 9.58 9.31
CA ASP A 16 -2.62 9.03 8.82
C ASP A 16 -2.33 7.70 9.52
N THR A 17 -2.23 6.62 8.77
CA THR A 17 -2.09 5.25 9.29
C THR A 17 -0.91 4.57 8.60
N ASP A 18 0.01 4.03 9.38
CA ASP A 18 1.05 3.12 8.92
C ASP A 18 1.10 1.96 9.91
N SER A 19 0.37 0.88 9.60
CA SER A 19 0.18 -0.29 10.46
C SER A 19 0.33 -1.57 9.65
N PRO A 20 0.44 -2.76 10.30
CA PRO A 20 0.45 -4.03 9.58
C PRO A 20 -0.77 -4.22 8.67
N GLU A 21 -1.96 -3.75 9.03
CA GLU A 21 -3.18 -3.94 8.22
C GLU A 21 -3.42 -2.85 7.17
N LEU A 22 -2.84 -1.66 7.35
CA LEU A 22 -3.14 -0.51 6.51
C LEU A 22 -1.99 0.49 6.48
N VAL A 23 -1.59 0.88 5.27
CA VAL A 23 -0.73 2.03 5.00
C VAL A 23 -1.56 3.04 4.21
N TRP A 24 -1.86 4.18 4.84
CA TRP A 24 -2.72 5.23 4.33
C TRP A 24 -2.30 6.59 4.87
N THR A 25 -1.57 7.35 4.06
CA THR A 25 -0.96 8.60 4.50
C THR A 25 -1.68 9.84 4.00
N TYR A 26 -1.42 10.98 4.64
CA TYR A 26 -1.87 12.27 4.13
C TYR A 26 -1.42 12.52 2.69
N ALA A 27 -0.21 12.11 2.32
CA ALA A 27 0.31 12.25 0.97
C ALA A 27 -0.47 11.40 -0.04
N MET A 28 -0.80 10.15 0.30
CA MET A 28 -1.63 9.29 -0.55
C MET A 28 -3.03 9.90 -0.80
N ARG A 29 -3.61 10.53 0.23
CA ARG A 29 -4.89 11.25 0.10
C ARG A 29 -4.80 12.46 -0.81
N THR A 30 -3.99 13.42 -0.40
CA THR A 30 -3.92 14.76 -0.98
C THR A 30 -3.33 14.74 -2.38
N ASN A 31 -2.35 13.87 -2.63
CA ASN A 31 -1.60 13.88 -3.89
C ASN A 31 -2.10 12.83 -4.89
N ARG A 32 -2.90 11.82 -4.48
CA ARG A 32 -3.37 10.76 -5.38
C ARG A 32 -4.89 10.66 -5.44
N LEU A 33 -5.54 10.32 -4.33
CA LEU A 33 -6.98 10.04 -4.32
C LEU A 33 -7.79 11.30 -4.67
N VAL A 34 -7.55 12.39 -3.93
CA VAL A 34 -8.33 13.62 -4.08
C VAL A 34 -8.22 14.22 -5.49
N PRO A 35 -7.02 14.38 -6.10
CA PRO A 35 -6.91 14.90 -7.46
C PRO A 35 -7.57 14.01 -8.50
N GLN A 36 -7.49 12.68 -8.36
CA GLN A 36 -8.12 11.75 -9.30
C GLN A 36 -9.65 11.78 -9.20
N LEU A 37 -10.20 11.92 -7.99
CA LEU A 37 -11.64 12.13 -7.81
C LEU A 37 -12.08 13.45 -8.44
N PHE A 38 -11.37 14.56 -8.20
CA PHE A 38 -11.70 15.84 -8.84
C PHE A 38 -11.60 15.79 -10.37
N ALA A 39 -10.57 15.14 -10.90
CA ALA A 39 -10.44 14.95 -12.35
C ALA A 39 -11.58 14.10 -12.92
N HIS A 40 -12.01 13.06 -12.20
CA HIS A 40 -13.11 12.20 -12.59
C HIS A 40 -14.47 12.92 -12.54
N PHE A 41 -14.69 13.72 -11.50
CA PHE A 41 -15.93 14.50 -11.37
C PHE A 41 -16.00 15.68 -12.36
N GLY A 42 -14.87 16.17 -12.85
CA GLY A 42 -14.80 17.27 -13.81
C GLY A 42 -15.46 18.54 -13.26
N ASP A 43 -16.44 19.08 -14.00
CA ASP A 43 -17.15 20.30 -13.63
C ASP A 43 -18.34 20.07 -12.68
N PHE A 44 -18.70 18.81 -12.41
CA PHE A 44 -19.90 18.49 -11.64
C PHE A 44 -19.92 19.13 -10.25
N PRO A 45 -18.83 19.10 -9.45
CA PRO A 45 -18.81 19.74 -8.13
C PRO A 45 -18.97 21.26 -8.21
N HIS A 46 -18.52 21.88 -9.31
CA HIS A 46 -18.64 23.31 -9.54
C HIS A 46 -20.07 23.71 -9.97
N ARG A 47 -20.81 22.81 -10.64
CA ARG A 47 -22.20 23.05 -11.06
C ARG A 47 -23.22 22.81 -9.95
N LEU A 48 -22.91 21.99 -8.95
CA LEU A 48 -23.82 21.64 -7.85
C LEU A 48 -24.40 22.85 -7.09
N PRO A 49 -23.62 23.92 -6.76
CA PRO A 49 -24.17 25.11 -6.09
C PRO A 49 -25.25 25.83 -6.90
N GLU A 50 -25.13 25.83 -8.24
CA GLU A 50 -26.08 26.46 -9.16
C GLU A 50 -27.25 25.53 -9.52
N HIS A 51 -27.03 24.22 -9.45
CA HIS A 51 -27.97 23.17 -9.82
C HIS A 51 -28.00 22.07 -8.75
N CYS A 52 -28.60 22.38 -7.59
CA CYS A 52 -28.62 21.48 -6.43
C CYS A 52 -29.39 20.15 -6.66
N HIS A 53 -30.19 20.07 -7.73
CA HIS A 53 -30.89 18.85 -8.16
C HIS A 53 -30.15 18.08 -9.26
N ALA A 54 -28.94 18.51 -9.65
CA ALA A 54 -28.15 17.80 -10.65
C ALA A 54 -27.81 16.39 -10.16
N VAL A 55 -28.13 15.39 -10.97
CA VAL A 55 -27.81 13.99 -10.68
C VAL A 55 -26.44 13.67 -11.28
N TYR A 56 -25.57 13.09 -10.47
CA TYR A 56 -24.29 12.57 -10.96
C TYR A 56 -24.56 11.28 -11.76
N ASP A 57 -24.16 11.25 -13.02
CA ASP A 57 -24.18 10.02 -13.82
C ASP A 57 -22.95 9.19 -13.43
N TYR A 58 -23.19 8.10 -12.70
CA TYR A 58 -22.12 7.29 -12.15
C TYR A 58 -21.29 6.65 -13.27
N THR A 59 -19.98 6.86 -13.21
CA THR A 59 -19.02 6.15 -14.03
C THR A 59 -17.97 5.49 -13.13
N PRO A 60 -17.46 4.30 -13.47
CA PRO A 60 -16.41 3.65 -12.70
C PRO A 60 -15.15 4.52 -12.62
N LEU A 61 -14.56 4.62 -11.42
CA LEU A 61 -13.31 5.34 -11.25
C LEU A 61 -12.16 4.57 -11.93
N PRO A 62 -11.27 5.23 -12.67
CA PRO A 62 -10.07 4.57 -13.17
C PRO A 62 -9.22 4.06 -12.00
N PRO A 63 -8.43 2.98 -12.20
CA PRO A 63 -7.56 2.46 -11.15
C PRO A 63 -6.58 3.52 -10.64
N ILE A 64 -6.57 3.73 -9.32
CA ILE A 64 -5.64 4.64 -8.68
C ILE A 64 -4.40 3.85 -8.25
N GLY A 65 -3.25 4.16 -8.86
CA GLY A 65 -1.96 3.63 -8.45
C GLY A 65 -1.37 4.40 -7.26
N TYR A 66 -0.75 3.67 -6.33
CA TYR A 66 0.03 4.21 -5.21
C TYR A 66 1.49 3.74 -5.34
N PRO A 67 2.35 4.49 -6.05
CA PRO A 67 3.76 4.14 -6.22
C PRO A 67 4.52 3.97 -4.90
N GLU A 68 4.04 4.63 -3.85
CA GLU A 68 4.57 4.55 -2.48
C GLU A 68 4.47 3.14 -1.89
N LEU A 69 3.57 2.30 -2.44
CA LEU A 69 3.35 0.92 -2.02
C LEU A 69 3.93 -0.11 -3.00
N LYS A 70 4.62 0.33 -4.06
CA LYS A 70 5.04 -0.56 -5.17
C LYS A 70 5.93 -1.71 -4.70
N ASP A 71 6.84 -1.42 -3.78
CA ASP A 71 7.84 -2.38 -3.30
C ASP A 71 7.43 -3.01 -1.96
N GLU A 72 6.21 -2.76 -1.50
CA GLU A 72 5.65 -3.37 -0.29
C GLU A 72 5.14 -4.78 -0.57
N ILE A 73 5.44 -5.71 0.33
CA ILE A 73 4.93 -7.08 0.24
C ILE A 73 3.61 -7.16 1.01
N TRP A 74 2.52 -7.33 0.28
CA TRP A 74 1.17 -7.50 0.84
C TRP A 74 0.78 -8.99 0.87
N CYS A 75 0.81 -9.60 2.05
CA CYS A 75 0.43 -11.00 2.23
C CYS A 75 -0.91 -11.11 2.96
N HIS A 76 -1.93 -11.61 2.24
CA HIS A 76 -3.29 -11.81 2.72
C HIS A 76 -3.99 -10.51 3.22
N ARG A 77 -3.64 -10.05 4.41
CA ARG A 77 -4.20 -8.87 5.11
C ARG A 77 -3.15 -7.94 5.67
N TYR A 78 -1.88 -8.26 5.47
CA TYR A 78 -0.79 -7.59 6.18
C TYR A 78 0.31 -7.13 5.24
N TYR A 79 0.78 -5.91 5.46
CA TYR A 79 2.06 -5.43 4.97
C TYR A 79 3.17 -6.12 5.77
N LEU A 80 3.91 -7.00 5.10
CA LEU A 80 4.87 -7.88 5.76
C LEU A 80 5.95 -7.08 6.50
N ARG A 81 6.44 -6.00 5.89
CA ARG A 81 7.43 -5.08 6.49
C ARG A 81 6.97 -4.56 7.85
N ASN A 82 5.71 -4.16 7.96
CA ASN A 82 5.15 -3.66 9.20
C ASN A 82 4.84 -4.80 10.18
N LEU A 83 4.37 -5.95 9.68
CA LEU A 83 4.02 -7.09 10.55
C LEU A 83 5.22 -7.66 11.31
N ILE A 84 6.41 -7.70 10.69
CA ILE A 84 7.63 -8.22 11.31
C ILE A 84 8.36 -7.20 12.19
N ASP A 85 7.91 -5.95 12.20
CA ASP A 85 8.50 -4.89 13.02
C ASP A 85 7.99 -4.97 14.46
N GLU A 86 8.54 -5.92 15.22
CA GLU A 86 8.21 -6.14 16.64
C GLU A 86 8.58 -4.95 17.53
N ALA A 87 9.44 -4.04 17.07
CA ALA A 87 9.77 -2.83 17.82
C ALA A 87 8.62 -1.81 17.76
N ARG A 88 7.98 -1.67 16.60
CA ARG A 88 6.83 -0.76 16.41
C ARG A 88 5.50 -1.41 16.77
N PHE A 89 5.34 -2.71 16.51
CA PHE A 89 4.08 -3.44 16.64
C PHE A 89 4.24 -4.73 17.45
N PRO A 90 4.65 -4.65 18.73
CA PRO A 90 4.92 -5.83 19.54
C PRO A 90 3.67 -6.69 19.70
N GLY A 91 3.77 -7.96 19.31
CA GLY A 91 2.69 -8.95 19.47
C GLY A 91 1.43 -8.63 18.68
N TRP A 92 1.55 -8.04 17.48
CA TRP A 92 0.41 -7.76 16.62
C TRP A 92 -0.42 -9.03 16.36
N PRO A 93 -1.75 -9.01 16.58
CA PRO A 93 -2.56 -10.20 16.42
C PRO A 93 -2.69 -10.60 14.95
N VAL A 94 -2.25 -11.82 14.63
CA VAL A 94 -2.44 -12.41 13.30
C VAL A 94 -3.77 -13.15 13.26
N VAL A 95 -4.69 -12.62 12.46
CA VAL A 95 -5.95 -13.25 12.13
C VAL A 95 -5.75 -14.12 10.90
N ASP A 96 -6.32 -15.33 10.92
CA ASP A 96 -6.23 -16.29 9.80
C ASP A 96 -4.79 -16.62 9.39
N HIS A 97 -4.03 -17.14 10.35
CA HIS A 97 -2.61 -17.50 10.19
C HIS A 97 -2.37 -18.47 9.01
N LEU A 98 -3.33 -19.35 8.70
CA LEU A 98 -3.19 -20.30 7.59
C LEU A 98 -3.16 -19.58 6.25
N MET A 99 -4.08 -18.64 6.03
CA MET A 99 -4.11 -17.84 4.80
C MET A 99 -2.86 -16.95 4.68
N LEU A 100 -2.40 -16.38 5.80
CA LEU A 100 -1.16 -15.61 5.80
C LEU A 100 0.04 -16.45 5.34
N VAL A 101 0.24 -17.63 5.93
CA VAL A 101 1.36 -18.52 5.56
C VAL A 101 1.27 -18.97 4.11
N GLN A 102 0.07 -19.29 3.62
CA GLN A 102 -0.12 -19.65 2.22
C GLN A 102 0.26 -18.49 1.27
N SER A 103 -0.19 -17.26 1.55
CA SER A 103 0.20 -16.09 0.78
C SER A 103 1.71 -15.84 0.83
N LEU A 104 2.33 -15.97 2.00
CA LEU A 104 3.78 -15.84 2.16
C LEU A 104 4.56 -16.85 1.31
N LEU A 105 4.11 -18.11 1.27
CA LEU A 105 4.75 -19.14 0.46
C LEU A 105 4.64 -18.86 -1.05
N VAL A 106 3.52 -18.26 -1.49
CA VAL A 106 3.36 -17.83 -2.89
C VAL A 106 4.33 -16.71 -3.22
N GLU A 107 4.35 -15.63 -2.43
CA GLU A 107 5.27 -14.51 -2.60
C GLU A 107 6.74 -14.96 -2.58
N TRP A 108 7.10 -15.84 -1.63
CA TRP A 108 8.44 -16.41 -1.54
C TRP A 108 8.83 -17.20 -2.79
N ARG A 109 7.90 -17.98 -3.36
CA ARG A 109 8.16 -18.74 -4.58
C ARG A 109 8.32 -17.83 -5.79
N GLU A 110 7.53 -16.75 -5.88
CA GLU A 110 7.66 -15.75 -6.95
C GLU A 110 8.98 -14.98 -6.84
N GLU A 111 9.41 -14.64 -5.62
CA GLU A 111 10.73 -14.08 -5.33
C GLU A 111 11.85 -15.01 -5.81
N LEU A 112 11.79 -16.30 -5.47
CA LEU A 112 12.77 -17.29 -5.92
C LEU A 112 12.76 -17.51 -7.44
N ALA A 113 11.62 -17.29 -8.10
CA ALA A 113 11.48 -17.39 -9.55
C ALA A 113 11.94 -16.11 -10.28
N ARG A 114 12.09 -14.99 -9.57
CA ARG A 114 12.69 -13.78 -10.11
C ARG A 114 14.14 -14.11 -10.48
N GLN A 115 14.58 -13.64 -11.67
CA GLN A 115 15.90 -13.96 -12.20
C GLN A 115 16.98 -13.86 -11.12
N PRO A 116 17.92 -14.84 -11.04
CA PRO A 116 19.02 -14.73 -10.09
C PRO A 116 19.72 -13.39 -10.33
N LEU A 117 20.08 -12.71 -9.24
CA LEU A 117 20.91 -11.50 -9.29
C LEU A 117 22.00 -11.73 -10.34
N SER A 118 21.96 -10.97 -11.44
CA SER A 118 22.94 -11.11 -12.53
C SER A 118 24.35 -10.70 -12.08
N MET A 119 24.44 -10.18 -10.87
CA MET A 119 25.63 -9.67 -10.22
C MET A 119 26.20 -10.72 -9.28
N THR A 120 27.45 -11.10 -9.52
CA THR A 120 28.23 -11.97 -8.63
C THR A 120 28.56 -11.26 -7.31
N ASP A 121 28.92 -12.02 -6.27
CA ASP A 121 29.32 -11.46 -4.95
C ASP A 121 30.45 -10.42 -5.09
N VAL A 122 31.41 -10.67 -5.99
CA VAL A 122 32.53 -9.77 -6.28
C VAL A 122 32.05 -8.45 -6.90
N GLU A 123 31.09 -8.51 -7.82
CA GLU A 123 30.52 -7.31 -8.44
C GLU A 123 29.65 -6.53 -7.43
N ALA A 124 28.94 -7.23 -6.55
CA ALA A 124 28.14 -6.64 -5.49
C ALA A 124 29.01 -5.84 -4.51
N ARG A 125 30.11 -6.42 -4.02
CA ARG A 125 31.04 -5.74 -3.09
C ARG A 125 31.72 -4.53 -3.71
N LYS A 126 32.03 -4.60 -5.02
CA LYS A 126 32.60 -3.47 -5.77
C LYS A 126 31.61 -2.31 -5.92
N VAL A 127 30.33 -2.61 -6.18
CA VAL A 127 29.27 -1.59 -6.25
C VAL A 127 28.99 -0.98 -4.88
N LEU A 128 28.96 -1.81 -3.83
CA LEU A 128 28.72 -1.38 -2.46
C LEU A 128 29.95 -0.73 -1.79
N MET A 129 31.10 -0.70 -2.48
CA MET A 129 32.38 -0.15 -2.00
C MET A 129 32.87 -0.79 -0.69
N VAL A 130 32.59 -2.07 -0.48
CA VAL A 130 32.93 -2.79 0.78
C VAL A 130 34.27 -3.54 0.69
N ASP A 131 34.93 -3.57 -0.47
CA ASP A 131 36.21 -4.27 -0.71
C ASP A 131 37.44 -3.71 0.05
N GLY A 132 37.23 -2.89 1.08
CA GLY A 132 38.29 -2.16 1.80
C GLY A 132 38.38 -2.37 3.31
N VAL A 133 37.61 -3.29 3.91
CA VAL A 133 37.69 -3.55 5.37
C VAL A 133 38.04 -5.01 5.65
N ASP A 134 39.25 -5.40 5.23
CA ASP A 134 39.99 -6.48 5.88
C ASP A 134 41.19 -5.85 6.58
N GLY A 135 41.10 -5.78 7.91
CA GLY A 135 42.14 -5.30 8.84
C GLY A 135 41.78 -5.67 10.27
#